data_AF-A0A143WN69-F1
#
_entry.id   AF-A0A143WN69-F1
#
_cell.length_a   1.000
_cell.length_b   1.000
_cell.length_c   1.000
_cell.angle_alpha   90.00
_cell.angle_beta   90.00
_cell.angle_gamma   90.00
#
_symmetry.space_group_name_H-M   'P 1'
#
loop_
_entity.id
_entity.type
_entity.pdbx_description
1 polymer ?
#
loop_
_entity_poly.entity_id
_entity_poly.type
_entity_poly.pdbx_seq_one_letter_code
_entity_poly.pdbx_strand_id
1 'polypeptide(L)'
;QAIIVDELPYQVNKKNLLERIAELVNEKKVEGISDLRDESDKSGMRVVIELKRGEVPEVVLNNLYKSTQLQDNFGMNMVALVDNQPRLLNLKQMLEYFLQHRREVVTRRTIFELRKARDRGHALEGLAVALANIDEFIAIIKAAANPVIAKQELMGKAWDSSMVREMLARAETDTPGGRNAYRPEGLLPEYGMQTTGLYRLSDSQA
;
A
#
# COMPACT_ATOMS: atom_id res chain seq x y z
N GLN A 1 1.09 7.69 52.84
CA GLN A 1 1.79 7.89 51.55
C GLN A 1 1.23 6.88 50.57
N ALA A 2 1.27 7.16 49.26
CA ALA A 2 0.71 6.26 48.25
C ALA A 2 1.64 6.16 47.04
N ILE A 3 1.65 5.00 46.41
CA ILE A 3 2.26 4.76 45.10
C ILE A 3 1.13 4.82 44.08
N ILE A 4 1.32 5.61 43.03
CA ILE A 4 0.38 5.75 41.93
C ILE A 4 1.00 5.07 40.70
N VAL A 5 0.24 4.19 40.08
CA VAL A 5 0.62 3.52 38.83
C VAL A 5 -0.28 4.03 37.71
N ASP A 6 0.32 4.77 36.78
CA ASP A 6 -0.37 5.42 35.66
C ASP A 6 -0.26 4.61 34.36
N GLU A 7 0.71 3.70 34.25
CA GLU A 7 0.93 2.82 33.09
C GLU A 7 1.39 1.41 33.48
N LEU A 8 1.13 0.42 32.63
CA LEU A 8 1.57 -0.97 32.80
C LEU A 8 2.47 -1.40 31.64
N PRO A 9 3.36 -2.38 31.86
CA PRO A 9 4.13 -2.98 30.77
C PRO A 9 3.23 -3.61 29.69
N TYR A 10 3.77 -3.69 28.48
CA TYR A 10 3.07 -4.27 27.33
C TYR A 10 2.58 -5.70 27.63
N GLN A 11 1.36 -6.03 27.19
CA GLN A 11 0.69 -7.32 27.41
C GLN A 11 0.39 -7.70 28.87
N VAL A 12 0.61 -6.80 29.84
CA VAL A 12 0.21 -7.05 31.23
C VAL A 12 -1.28 -6.80 31.43
N ASN A 13 -1.99 -7.77 32.00
CA ASN A 13 -3.39 -7.62 32.36
C ASN A 13 -3.52 -6.93 33.72
N LYS A 14 -4.16 -5.76 33.76
CA LYS A 14 -4.37 -4.98 35.00
C LYS A 14 -5.05 -5.79 36.11
N LYS A 15 -6.12 -6.52 35.78
CA LYS A 15 -6.88 -7.29 36.79
C LYS A 15 -6.01 -8.36 37.43
N ASN A 16 -5.30 -9.15 36.62
CA ASN A 16 -4.42 -10.20 37.10
C ASN A 16 -3.27 -9.64 37.94
N LEU A 17 -2.74 -8.48 37.57
CA LEU A 17 -1.70 -7.79 38.34
C LEU A 17 -2.22 -7.38 39.73
N LEU A 18 -3.41 -6.77 39.81
CA LEU A 18 -4.01 -6.37 41.08
C LEU A 18 -4.33 -7.57 41.98
N GLU A 19 -4.88 -8.64 41.41
CA GLU A 19 -5.12 -9.90 42.13
C GLU A 19 -3.81 -10.48 42.69
N ARG A 20 -2.74 -10.47 41.88
CA ARG A 20 -1.43 -10.94 42.30
C ARG A 20 -0.83 -10.06 43.42
N ILE A 21 -1.00 -8.74 43.35
CA ILE A 21 -0.56 -7.85 44.44
C ILE A 21 -1.34 -8.16 45.72
N ALA A 22 -2.67 -8.32 45.64
CA ALA A 22 -3.51 -8.65 46.79
C ALA A 22 -3.11 -10.00 47.43
N GLU A 23 -2.82 -11.02 46.60
CA GLU A 23 -2.29 -12.31 47.05
C GLU A 23 -0.96 -12.15 47.80
N LEU A 24 0.00 -11.42 47.23
CA LEU A 24 1.33 -11.21 47.84
C LEU A 24 1.26 -10.46 49.18
N VAL A 25 0.30 -9.53 49.31
CA VAL A 25 0.03 -8.82 50.57
C VAL A 25 -0.58 -9.77 51.61
N ASN A 26 -1.55 -10.59 51.21
CA ASN A 26 -2.19 -11.57 52.10
C ASN A 26 -1.21 -12.65 52.59
N GLU A 27 -0.30 -13.10 51.73
CA GLU A 27 0.76 -14.07 52.05
C GLU A 27 1.94 -13.45 52.84
N LYS A 28 1.90 -12.15 53.13
CA LYS A 28 3.01 -11.38 53.75
C LYS A 28 4.34 -11.48 53.00
N LYS A 29 4.30 -11.74 51.69
CA LYS A 29 5.48 -11.68 50.81
C LYS A 29 5.84 -10.24 50.48
N VAL A 30 4.83 -9.36 50.39
CA VAL A 30 5.01 -7.91 50.26
C VAL A 30 4.35 -7.26 51.46
N GLU A 31 5.15 -6.57 52.27
CA GLU A 31 4.68 -5.83 53.44
C GLU A 31 4.58 -4.32 53.15
N GLY A 32 4.01 -3.58 54.09
CA GLY A 32 3.92 -2.12 54.00
C GLY A 32 2.77 -1.56 53.16
N ILE A 33 1.93 -2.40 52.54
CA ILE A 33 0.71 -1.98 51.83
C ILE A 33 -0.49 -2.01 52.79
N SER A 34 -1.27 -0.94 52.83
CA SER A 34 -2.49 -0.83 53.63
C SER A 34 -3.76 -1.03 52.82
N ASP A 35 -3.81 -0.50 51.60
CA ASP A 35 -4.98 -0.58 50.71
C ASP A 35 -4.55 -0.58 49.24
N LEU A 36 -5.39 -1.16 48.38
CA LEU A 36 -5.18 -1.26 46.93
C LEU A 36 -6.48 -0.87 46.22
N ARG A 37 -6.46 0.22 45.46
CA ARG A 37 -7.64 0.76 44.76
C ARG A 37 -7.37 0.98 43.28
N ASP A 38 -8.37 0.67 42.47
CA ASP A 38 -8.40 0.99 41.05
C ASP A 38 -9.30 2.23 40.85
N GLU A 39 -8.66 3.37 40.62
CA GLU A 39 -9.30 4.67 40.33
C GLU A 39 -9.29 4.97 38.82
N SER A 40 -9.10 3.94 37.97
CA SER A 40 -9.08 4.12 36.52
C SER A 40 -10.45 4.54 36.00
N ASP A 41 -10.46 5.49 35.08
CA ASP A 41 -11.68 6.00 34.44
C ASP A 41 -11.47 6.21 32.94
N LYS A 42 -12.34 7.01 32.31
CA LYS A 42 -12.22 7.33 30.87
C LYS A 42 -11.02 8.23 30.54
N SER A 43 -10.46 8.92 31.52
CA SER A 43 -9.33 9.84 31.36
C SER A 43 -7.98 9.13 31.42
N GLY A 44 -7.92 7.95 32.04
CA GLY A 44 -6.70 7.14 32.07
C GLY A 44 -6.77 6.00 33.07
N MET A 45 -5.72 5.19 33.06
CA MET A 45 -5.51 4.19 34.09
C MET A 45 -4.91 4.86 35.33
N ARG A 46 -5.42 4.49 36.50
CA ARG A 46 -4.89 4.97 37.78
C ARG A 46 -5.07 3.90 38.85
N VAL A 47 -3.99 3.25 39.25
CA VAL A 47 -4.00 2.33 40.39
C VAL A 47 -3.31 3.02 41.57
N VAL A 48 -3.98 3.01 42.72
CA VAL A 48 -3.49 3.62 43.96
C VAL A 48 -3.16 2.52 44.96
N ILE A 49 -1.91 2.47 45.38
CA ILE A 49 -1.41 1.57 46.42
C ILE A 49 -1.09 2.40 47.65
N GLU A 50 -1.93 2.33 48.68
CA GLU A 50 -1.68 3.04 49.92
C GLU A 50 -0.71 2.27 50.81
N LEU A 51 0.18 3.02 51.46
CA LEU A 51 1.21 2.46 52.32
C LEU A 51 0.90 2.67 53.80
N LYS A 52 1.31 1.69 54.61
CA LYS A 52 1.26 1.79 56.08
C LYS A 52 2.13 2.94 56.57
N ARG A 53 1.76 3.49 57.73
CA ARG A 53 2.47 4.63 58.33
C ARG A 53 3.88 4.22 58.76
N GLY A 54 4.88 4.99 58.34
CA GLY A 54 6.29 4.75 58.67
C GLY A 54 7.05 3.91 57.65
N GLU A 55 6.37 3.38 56.63
CA GLU A 55 7.01 2.66 55.53
C GLU A 55 7.70 3.62 54.56
N VAL A 56 8.81 3.17 53.97
CA VAL A 56 9.54 3.90 52.93
C VAL A 56 9.00 3.46 51.56
N PRO A 57 8.36 4.35 50.78
CA PRO A 57 7.72 3.98 49.51
C PRO A 57 8.66 3.29 48.52
N GLU A 58 9.91 3.73 48.45
CA GLU A 58 10.91 3.16 47.54
C GLU A 58 11.21 1.69 47.83
N VAL A 59 11.19 1.28 49.12
CA VAL A 59 11.43 -0.12 49.49
C VAL A 59 10.26 -1.00 49.05
N VAL A 60 9.03 -0.55 49.28
CA VAL A 60 7.81 -1.27 48.86
C VAL A 60 7.75 -1.34 47.33
N LEU A 61 8.05 -0.25 46.64
CA LEU A 61 8.09 -0.19 45.18
C LEU A 61 9.11 -1.18 44.59
N ASN A 62 10.33 -1.24 45.15
CA ASN A 62 11.34 -2.20 44.72
C ASN A 62 10.91 -3.66 44.92
N ASN A 63 10.20 -3.95 46.01
CA ASN A 63 9.67 -5.30 46.24
C ASN A 63 8.53 -5.64 45.26
N LEU A 64 7.68 -4.66 44.93
CA LEU A 64 6.66 -4.79 43.91
C LEU A 64 7.26 -5.07 42.53
N TYR A 65 8.31 -4.35 42.12
CA TYR A 65 9.01 -4.64 40.86
C TYR A 65 9.60 -6.05 40.80
N LYS A 66 10.15 -6.55 41.91
CA LYS A 66 10.74 -7.90 41.96
C LYS A 66 9.70 -9.03 41.96
N SER A 67 8.49 -8.77 42.45
CA SER A 67 7.52 -9.82 42.78
C SER A 67 6.27 -9.80 41.89
N THR A 68 6.13 -8.79 41.03
CA THR A 68 4.93 -8.55 40.22
C THR A 68 5.31 -8.24 38.76
N GLN A 69 4.32 -8.26 37.88
CA GLN A 69 4.50 -7.90 36.46
C GLN A 69 4.59 -6.38 36.21
N LEU A 70 4.78 -5.55 37.25
CA LEU A 70 5.13 -4.14 37.07
C LEU A 70 6.50 -3.96 36.40
N GLN A 71 7.36 -4.97 36.50
CA GLN A 71 8.59 -5.09 35.74
C GLN A 71 8.65 -6.49 35.13
N ASP A 72 8.79 -6.57 33.81
CA ASP A 72 8.88 -7.83 33.08
C ASP A 72 9.96 -7.77 32.01
N ASN A 73 10.46 -8.94 31.59
CA ASN A 73 11.47 -9.07 30.55
C ASN A 73 10.80 -9.40 29.21
N PHE A 74 11.15 -8.65 28.16
CA PHE A 74 10.70 -8.95 26.80
C PHE A 74 11.80 -9.67 26.00
N GLY A 75 11.61 -10.97 25.77
CA GLY A 75 12.52 -11.78 24.95
C GLY A 75 12.35 -11.50 23.46
N MET A 76 13.19 -10.64 22.88
CA MET A 76 13.14 -10.34 21.45
C MET A 76 13.71 -11.49 20.60
N ASN A 77 12.91 -12.01 19.66
CA ASN A 77 13.38 -12.97 18.65
C ASN A 77 12.88 -12.58 17.25
N MET A 78 13.75 -12.00 16.44
CA MET A 78 13.42 -11.46 15.11
C MET A 78 13.53 -12.54 14.02
N VAL A 79 12.60 -13.49 14.01
CA VAL A 79 12.53 -14.54 12.98
C VAL A 79 11.39 -14.24 12.00
N ALA A 80 11.68 -14.28 10.70
CA ALA A 80 10.71 -14.07 9.63
C ALA A 80 10.94 -15.04 8.46
N LEU A 81 9.96 -15.13 7.56
CA LEU A 81 10.11 -15.90 6.33
C LEU A 81 10.77 -15.03 5.26
N VAL A 82 11.88 -15.53 4.71
CA VAL A 82 12.53 -14.99 3.52
C VAL A 82 12.54 -16.11 2.50
N ASP A 83 11.92 -15.88 1.33
CA ASP A 83 11.79 -16.88 0.27
C ASP A 83 11.20 -18.21 0.79
N ASN A 84 10.15 -18.12 1.61
CA ASN A 84 9.48 -19.23 2.29
C ASN A 84 10.36 -20.04 3.26
N GLN A 85 11.50 -19.51 3.68
CA GLN A 85 12.38 -20.14 4.68
C GLN A 85 12.47 -19.29 5.94
N PRO A 86 12.36 -19.89 7.14
CA PRO A 86 12.50 -19.15 8.39
C PRO A 86 13.96 -18.72 8.56
N ARG A 87 14.18 -17.42 8.78
CA ARG A 87 15.50 -16.84 9.02
C ARG A 87 15.46 -15.89 10.20
N LEU A 88 16.52 -15.93 11.01
CA LEU A 88 16.79 -14.91 12.01
C LEU A 88 17.36 -13.67 11.30
N LEU A 89 16.73 -12.51 11.49
CA LEU A 89 17.08 -11.26 10.83
C LEU A 89 17.44 -10.20 11.86
N ASN A 90 18.41 -9.35 11.51
CA ASN A 90 18.61 -8.10 12.22
C ASN A 90 17.75 -6.97 11.62
N LEU A 91 17.72 -5.82 12.30
CA LEU A 91 16.90 -4.67 11.87
C LEU A 91 17.25 -4.18 10.45
N LYS A 92 18.54 -4.14 10.10
CA LYS A 92 18.99 -3.69 8.77
C LYS A 92 18.43 -4.61 7.69
N GLN A 93 18.54 -5.92 7.86
CA GLN A 93 18.03 -6.92 6.91
C GLN A 93 16.51 -6.80 6.73
N MET A 94 15.76 -6.60 7.83
CA MET A 94 14.30 -6.39 7.72
C MET A 94 13.95 -5.15 6.88
N LEU A 95 14.68 -4.05 7.06
CA LEU A 95 14.49 -2.83 6.27
C LEU A 95 14.91 -3.03 4.80
N GLU A 96 15.98 -3.77 4.54
CA GLU A 96 16.42 -4.12 3.18
C GLU A 96 15.33 -4.91 2.43
N TYR A 97 14.75 -5.94 3.05
CA TYR A 97 13.66 -6.71 2.45
C TYR A 97 12.40 -5.86 2.24
N PHE A 98 12.07 -4.99 3.20
CA PHE A 98 10.95 -4.05 3.04
C PHE A 98 11.17 -3.11 1.84
N LEU A 99 12.35 -2.52 1.70
CA LEU A 99 12.67 -1.63 0.59
C LEU A 99 12.70 -2.36 -0.75
N GLN A 100 13.23 -3.59 -0.80
CA GLN A 100 13.21 -4.42 -1.99
C GLN A 100 11.77 -4.70 -2.44
N HIS A 101 10.90 -5.11 -1.51
CA HIS A 101 9.49 -5.32 -1.81
C HIS A 101 8.82 -4.03 -2.31
N ARG A 102 9.10 -2.89 -1.69
CA ARG A 102 8.56 -1.59 -2.12
C ARG A 102 9.00 -1.22 -3.53
N ARG A 103 10.27 -1.44 -3.89
CA ARG A 103 10.77 -1.22 -5.26
C ARG A 103 10.03 -2.10 -6.26
N GLU A 104 9.87 -3.39 -5.96
CA GLU A 104 9.15 -4.32 -6.84
C GLU A 104 7.69 -3.87 -7.05
N VAL A 105 6.98 -3.57 -5.96
CA VAL A 105 5.57 -3.13 -6.00
C VAL A 105 5.42 -1.85 -6.83
N VAL A 106 6.28 -0.86 -6.60
CA VAL A 106 6.24 0.40 -7.35
C VAL A 106 6.53 0.17 -8.83
N THR A 107 7.54 -0.63 -9.16
CA THR A 107 7.88 -0.97 -10.55
C THR A 107 6.71 -1.68 -11.24
N ARG A 108 6.13 -2.71 -10.61
CA ARG A 108 4.98 -3.46 -11.16
C ARG A 108 3.76 -2.56 -11.35
N ARG A 109 3.44 -1.70 -10.38
CA ARG A 109 2.34 -0.73 -10.50
C ARG A 109 2.58 0.25 -11.64
N THR A 110 3.80 0.79 -11.75
CA THR A 110 4.15 1.75 -12.80
C THR A 110 4.07 1.12 -14.19
N ILE A 111 4.55 -0.11 -14.35
CA ILE A 111 4.42 -0.86 -15.61
C ILE A 111 2.95 -1.11 -15.96
N PHE A 112 2.13 -1.49 -14.97
CA PHE A 112 0.70 -1.68 -15.17
C PHE A 112 -0.01 -0.38 -15.59
N GLU A 113 0.26 0.72 -14.90
CA GLU A 113 -0.28 2.03 -15.22
C GLU A 113 0.16 2.50 -16.62
N LEU A 114 1.42 2.27 -16.98
CA LEU A 114 1.96 2.57 -18.32
C LEU A 114 1.23 1.77 -19.41
N ARG A 115 1.04 0.46 -19.23
CA ARG A 115 0.28 -0.37 -20.17
C ARG A 115 -1.15 0.15 -20.35
N LYS A 116 -1.85 0.40 -19.24
CA LYS A 116 -3.21 0.93 -19.28
C LYS A 116 -3.28 2.31 -19.95
N ALA A 117 -2.28 3.16 -19.73
CA ALA A 117 -2.19 4.47 -20.37
C ALA A 117 -1.95 4.35 -21.87
N ARG A 118 -1.08 3.43 -22.33
CA ARG A 118 -0.84 3.13 -23.74
C ARG A 118 -2.09 2.61 -24.43
N ASP A 119 -2.79 1.64 -23.84
CA ASP A 119 -4.03 1.08 -24.39
C ASP A 119 -5.11 2.16 -24.53
N ARG A 120 -5.25 3.02 -23.51
CA ARG A 120 -6.19 4.15 -23.54
C ARG A 120 -5.76 5.21 -24.56
N GLY A 121 -4.47 5.52 -24.64
CA GLY A 121 -3.91 6.45 -25.61
C GLY A 121 -4.22 6.01 -27.04
N HIS A 122 -3.95 4.73 -27.34
CA HIS A 122 -4.29 4.11 -28.61
C HIS A 122 -5.78 4.23 -28.92
N ALA A 123 -6.68 3.86 -28.00
CA ALA A 123 -8.12 4.04 -28.23
C ALA A 123 -8.51 5.50 -28.54
N LEU A 124 -7.90 6.47 -27.85
CA LEU A 124 -8.15 7.89 -28.08
C LEU A 124 -7.58 8.40 -29.42
N GLU A 125 -6.45 7.87 -29.89
CA GLU A 125 -5.92 8.15 -31.23
C GLU A 125 -6.93 7.75 -32.31
N GLY A 126 -7.49 6.53 -32.21
CA GLY A 126 -8.51 6.04 -33.15
C GLY A 126 -9.78 6.91 -33.15
N LEU A 127 -10.23 7.32 -31.96
CA LEU A 127 -11.37 8.22 -31.84
C LEU A 127 -11.09 9.60 -32.46
N ALA A 128 -9.90 10.15 -32.27
CA ALA A 128 -9.51 11.42 -32.87
C ALA A 128 -9.44 11.34 -34.40
N VAL A 129 -8.96 10.22 -34.96
CA VAL A 129 -9.00 9.95 -36.40
C VAL A 129 -10.45 9.87 -36.90
N ALA A 130 -11.32 9.16 -36.18
CA ALA A 130 -12.73 9.04 -36.54
C ALA A 130 -13.45 10.40 -36.54
N LEU A 131 -13.19 11.23 -35.54
CA LEU A 131 -13.75 12.58 -35.45
C LEU A 131 -13.26 13.49 -36.58
N ALA A 132 -11.98 13.39 -36.97
CA ALA A 132 -11.43 14.17 -38.07
C ALA A 132 -12.01 13.79 -39.45
N ASN A 133 -12.55 12.56 -39.59
CA ASN A 133 -13.06 12.00 -40.85
C ASN A 133 -14.52 11.52 -40.72
N ILE A 134 -15.33 12.21 -39.89
CA ILE A 134 -16.62 11.69 -39.43
C ILE A 134 -17.61 11.37 -40.56
N ASP A 135 -17.67 12.20 -41.59
CA ASP A 135 -18.60 12.00 -42.72
C ASP A 135 -18.27 10.72 -43.49
N GLU A 136 -16.98 10.43 -43.66
CA GLU A 136 -16.51 9.24 -44.37
C GLU A 136 -16.68 7.97 -43.54
N PHE A 137 -16.46 8.04 -42.22
CA PHE A 137 -16.81 6.97 -41.30
C PHE A 137 -18.30 6.63 -41.37
N ILE A 138 -19.17 7.65 -41.33
CA ILE A 138 -20.62 7.48 -41.43
C ILE A 138 -21.01 6.87 -42.79
N ALA A 139 -20.37 7.29 -43.88
CA ALA A 139 -20.64 6.75 -45.21
C ALA A 139 -20.31 5.25 -45.30
N ILE A 140 -19.14 4.83 -44.80
CA ILE A 140 -18.72 3.41 -44.77
C ILE A 140 -19.70 2.60 -43.91
N ILE A 141 -20.02 3.07 -42.71
CA ILE A 141 -20.92 2.37 -41.79
C ILE A 141 -22.33 2.22 -42.37
N LYS A 142 -22.85 3.26 -43.06
CA LYS A 142 -24.17 3.22 -43.71
C LYS A 142 -24.21 2.33 -44.95
N ALA A 143 -23.10 2.21 -45.67
CA ALA A 143 -23.00 1.39 -46.87
C ALA A 143 -22.80 -0.10 -46.56
N ALA A 144 -22.16 -0.42 -45.42
CA ALA A 144 -21.87 -1.79 -45.02
C ALA A 144 -23.13 -2.57 -44.63
N ALA A 145 -23.23 -3.82 -45.13
CA ALA A 145 -24.39 -4.68 -44.86
C ALA A 145 -24.46 -5.20 -43.42
N ASN A 146 -23.34 -5.22 -42.69
CA ASN A 146 -23.27 -5.63 -41.29
C ASN A 146 -22.01 -5.03 -40.60
N PRO A 147 -21.94 -5.06 -39.25
CA PRO A 147 -20.81 -4.48 -38.52
C PRO A 147 -19.44 -5.11 -38.83
N VAL A 148 -19.39 -6.40 -39.20
CA VAL A 148 -18.12 -7.09 -39.52
C VAL A 148 -17.53 -6.54 -40.82
N ILE A 149 -18.37 -6.32 -41.84
CA ILE A 149 -17.95 -5.72 -43.12
C ILE A 149 -17.51 -4.26 -42.89
N ALA A 150 -18.28 -3.49 -42.12
CA ALA A 150 -17.90 -2.10 -41.79
C ALA A 150 -16.52 -2.04 -41.13
N LYS A 151 -16.27 -2.92 -40.16
CA LYS A 151 -14.97 -3.03 -39.48
C LYS A 151 -13.83 -3.32 -40.45
N GLN A 152 -14.01 -4.30 -41.33
CA GLN A 152 -13.00 -4.66 -42.34
C GLN A 152 -12.69 -3.50 -43.29
N GLU A 153 -13.71 -2.76 -43.73
CA GLU A 153 -13.54 -1.59 -44.59
C GLU A 153 -12.83 -0.43 -43.87
N LEU A 154 -13.19 -0.16 -42.61
CA LEU A 154 -12.57 0.88 -41.77
C LEU A 154 -11.08 0.58 -41.51
N MET A 155 -10.72 -0.68 -41.24
CA MET A 155 -9.33 -1.12 -41.04
C MET A 155 -8.54 -1.16 -42.36
N GLY A 156 -9.19 -1.54 -43.46
CA GLY A 156 -8.58 -1.64 -44.79
C GLY A 156 -8.18 -0.29 -45.38
N LYS A 157 -8.73 0.81 -44.86
CA LYS A 157 -8.46 2.17 -45.30
C LYS A 157 -7.34 2.85 -44.50
N ALA A 158 -6.63 3.76 -45.16
CA ALA A 158 -5.69 4.67 -44.52
C ALA A 158 -6.35 6.04 -44.33
N TRP A 159 -6.19 6.63 -43.15
CA TRP A 159 -6.89 7.84 -42.72
C TRP A 159 -5.94 9.00 -42.53
N ASP A 160 -6.38 10.22 -42.83
CA ASP A 160 -5.60 11.42 -42.52
C ASP A 160 -6.09 12.06 -41.21
N SER A 161 -5.16 12.54 -40.38
CA SER A 161 -5.50 13.27 -39.16
C SER A 161 -4.34 14.16 -38.75
N SER A 162 -4.49 15.46 -39.00
CA SER A 162 -3.52 16.48 -38.57
C SER A 162 -3.36 16.50 -37.05
N MET A 163 -4.48 16.38 -36.31
CA MET A 163 -4.49 16.37 -34.85
C MET A 163 -3.63 15.25 -34.26
N VAL A 164 -3.81 14.00 -34.74
CA VAL A 164 -3.03 12.86 -34.24
C VAL A 164 -1.57 12.98 -34.68
N ARG A 165 -1.31 13.46 -35.89
CA ARG A 165 0.06 13.69 -36.38
C ARG A 165 0.81 14.71 -35.52
N GLU A 166 0.20 15.84 -35.21
CA GLU A 166 0.80 16.88 -34.36
C GLU A 166 1.02 16.39 -32.93
N MET A 167 0.05 15.67 -32.36
CA MET A 167 0.16 15.08 -31.03
C MET A 167 1.35 14.11 -30.94
N LEU A 168 1.48 13.20 -31.91
CA LEU A 168 2.57 12.22 -31.94
C LEU A 168 3.92 12.86 -32.30
N ALA A 169 3.95 13.96 -33.05
CA ALA A 169 5.17 14.69 -33.33
C ALA A 169 5.78 15.30 -32.05
N ARG A 170 4.96 15.81 -31.12
CA ARG A 170 5.43 16.30 -29.80
C ARG A 170 6.04 15.17 -28.96
N ALA A 171 5.44 13.99 -29.01
CA ALA A 171 5.95 12.80 -28.34
C ALA A 171 7.32 12.34 -28.89
N GLU A 172 7.62 12.62 -30.17
CA GLU A 172 8.88 12.25 -30.80
C GLU A 172 10.09 12.97 -30.19
N THR A 173 9.94 14.23 -29.78
CA THR A 173 11.02 15.05 -29.23
C THR A 173 11.21 14.86 -27.73
N ASP A 174 10.11 14.71 -26.99
CA ASP A 174 10.12 14.87 -25.54
C ASP A 174 10.29 13.54 -24.78
N THR A 175 10.17 12.40 -25.48
CA THR A 175 10.12 11.08 -24.85
C THR A 175 11.18 10.12 -25.42
N PRO A 176 12.00 9.49 -24.57
CA PRO A 176 12.88 8.40 -25.02
C PRO A 176 12.08 7.26 -25.68
N GLY A 177 12.43 6.91 -26.91
CA GLY A 177 11.67 5.96 -27.74
C GLY A 177 10.61 6.61 -28.65
N GLY A 178 10.47 7.94 -28.61
CA GLY A 178 9.61 8.73 -29.48
C GLY A 178 8.15 8.30 -29.45
N ARG A 179 7.44 8.42 -30.58
CA ARG A 179 6.04 7.97 -30.68
C ARG A 179 5.84 6.49 -30.35
N ASN A 180 6.87 5.66 -30.54
CA ASN A 180 6.79 4.23 -30.23
C ASN A 180 6.65 3.95 -28.73
N ALA A 181 7.04 4.89 -27.87
CA ALA A 181 6.87 4.78 -26.42
C ALA A 181 5.40 4.76 -25.98
N TYR A 182 4.48 5.20 -26.84
CA TYR A 182 3.04 5.28 -26.55
C TYR A 182 2.22 4.15 -27.18
N ARG A 183 2.84 3.32 -28.02
CA ARG A 183 2.17 2.18 -28.66
C ARG A 183 1.90 1.07 -27.63
N PRO A 184 0.69 0.46 -27.64
CA PRO A 184 0.40 -0.75 -26.86
C PRO A 184 1.40 -1.88 -27.15
N GLU A 185 1.67 -2.69 -26.12
CA GLU A 185 2.50 -3.89 -26.28
C GLU A 185 1.77 -4.90 -27.19
N GLY A 186 2.45 -5.42 -28.21
CA GLY A 186 1.90 -6.40 -29.16
C GLY A 186 1.12 -5.82 -30.34
N LEU A 187 0.95 -4.48 -30.43
CA LEU A 187 0.33 -3.85 -31.60
C LEU A 187 1.24 -3.99 -32.83
N LEU A 188 0.75 -4.64 -33.88
CA LEU A 188 1.51 -4.85 -35.11
C LEU A 188 1.94 -3.51 -35.75
N PRO A 189 3.13 -3.44 -36.39
CA PRO A 189 3.65 -2.21 -36.98
C PRO A 189 2.74 -1.58 -38.05
N GLU A 190 1.92 -2.39 -38.72
CA GLU A 190 0.96 -1.96 -39.75
C GLU A 190 -0.18 -1.08 -39.23
N TYR A 191 -0.42 -1.06 -37.91
CA TYR A 191 -1.43 -0.23 -37.27
C TYR A 191 -0.84 1.03 -36.64
N GLY A 192 -1.67 2.05 -36.46
CA GLY A 192 -1.28 3.36 -35.95
C GLY A 192 -0.75 4.28 -37.05
N MET A 193 -0.08 5.36 -36.63
CA MET A 193 0.54 6.33 -37.53
C MET A 193 1.69 5.71 -38.34
N GLN A 194 1.56 5.70 -39.66
CA GLN A 194 2.53 5.15 -40.60
C GLN A 194 3.58 6.18 -40.99
N THR A 195 4.68 5.71 -41.60
CA THR A 195 5.75 6.59 -42.14
C THR A 195 5.26 7.50 -43.27
N THR A 196 4.18 7.11 -43.96
CA THR A 196 3.49 7.93 -44.95
C THR A 196 2.73 9.12 -44.35
N GLY A 197 2.61 9.19 -43.02
CA GLY A 197 1.82 10.19 -42.31
C GLY A 197 0.33 9.88 -42.22
N LEU A 198 -0.12 8.77 -42.82
CA LEU A 198 -1.50 8.27 -42.70
C LEU A 198 -1.63 7.30 -41.53
N TYR A 199 -2.82 7.26 -40.94
CA TYR A 199 -3.15 6.42 -39.80
C TYR A 199 -3.90 5.15 -40.24
N ARG A 200 -3.56 4.00 -39.65
CA ARG A 200 -4.23 2.71 -39.85
C ARG A 200 -4.93 2.27 -38.58
N LEU A 201 -6.25 2.09 -38.63
CA LEU A 201 -7.04 1.61 -37.49
C LEU A 201 -6.69 0.15 -37.18
N SER A 202 -6.54 -0.18 -35.91
CA SER A 202 -6.45 -1.57 -35.44
C SER A 202 -7.82 -2.17 -35.19
N ASP A 203 -7.84 -3.49 -34.96
CA ASP A 203 -9.05 -4.24 -34.61
C ASP A 203 -9.78 -3.68 -33.37
N SER A 204 -9.05 -3.18 -32.38
CA SER A 204 -9.63 -2.57 -31.16
C SER A 204 -10.18 -1.15 -31.36
N GLN A 205 -9.91 -0.50 -32.50
CA GLN A 205 -10.32 0.87 -32.80
C GLN A 205 -11.48 0.94 -33.80
N ALA A 206 -11.58 -0.03 -34.71
CA ALA A 206 -12.62 -0.14 -35.73
C ALA A 206 -13.87 -0.87 -35.21
#